data_AF-A0A2N2EFP7-F1
#
_entry.id   AF-A0A2N2EFP7-F1
#
_cell.length_a   1.000
_cell.length_b   1.000
_cell.length_c   1.000
_cell.angle_alpha   90.00
_cell.angle_beta   90.00
_cell.angle_gamma   90.00
#
_symmetry.space_group_name_H-M   'P 1'
#
loop_
_entity.id
_entity.type
_entity.pdbx_description
1 polymer ?
#
loop_
_entity_poly.entity_id
_entity_poly.type
_entity_poly.pdbx_seq_one_letter_code
_entity_poly.pdbx_strand_id
1 'polypeptide(L)'
;MFKKKVSTILIMSLLISLFMLNSNDEIMASDSDNEEKHWVYDELDLFKQRIAPIIAKDATYYTLNEDEKEHIINILNEQELNNPIKSKSWGILLKAVLKLPEAEQEMLINMYVHGLSTGDEILREDAVGGMLKLLSINYYDGLGGNSKRKEIVNVLKDQEEVSEKQDSLVEIAYNEGFVDSNTKNYFRPKDKLTVAEAISMLNNIMIKYDITYEDVIMEQNNVTENNNNNGATWIDIELKLFENRLDKKAALIQKASTMVNYEWNSRSLDEPIDIKTWAELLSTILELDDENAIKGYTYNLVSDNYVPRDIAIAGMVKLLYINKMLDGRDATNEERLALKGAFSDCLYVFDESKLAIAYNEGLVKGNQYSMFEPKRMLTKGEALILLIRVIDKYETEVQ
;
A
#
# COMPACT_ATOMS: atom_id res chain seq x y z
N MET A 1 4.04 58.70 -4.38
CA MET A 1 2.82 58.62 -3.54
C MET A 1 1.87 57.58 -4.15
N PHE A 2 2.29 56.31 -4.18
CA PHE A 2 1.50 55.16 -4.64
C PHE A 2 1.62 54.08 -3.58
N LYS A 3 0.58 53.88 -2.77
CA LYS A 3 0.46 52.72 -1.88
C LYS A 3 -1.01 52.44 -1.57
N LYS A 4 -1.31 51.14 -1.57
CA LYS A 4 -2.45 50.45 -0.96
C LYS A 4 -3.82 50.64 -1.64
N LYS A 5 -4.17 49.67 -2.50
CA LYS A 5 -5.53 49.10 -2.60
C LYS A 5 -5.57 47.84 -3.49
N VAL A 6 -4.79 46.82 -3.17
CA VAL A 6 -5.01 45.44 -3.67
C VAL A 6 -4.52 44.49 -2.57
N SER A 7 -5.37 44.17 -1.58
CA SER A 7 -5.06 43.09 -0.61
C SER A 7 -6.27 42.54 0.16
N THR A 8 -7.50 42.76 -0.30
CA THR A 8 -8.70 42.37 0.50
C THR A 8 -9.71 41.54 -0.28
N ILE A 9 -9.44 41.21 -1.54
CA ILE A 9 -10.38 40.45 -2.40
C ILE A 9 -9.99 38.96 -2.53
N LEU A 10 -8.81 38.53 -2.07
CA LEU A 10 -8.36 37.14 -2.21
C LEU A 10 -8.59 36.24 -0.97
N ILE A 11 -9.23 36.74 0.09
CA ILE A 11 -9.42 35.98 1.34
C ILE A 11 -10.90 35.56 1.54
N MET A 12 -11.82 35.99 0.67
CA MET A 12 -13.27 35.75 0.82
C MET A 12 -13.88 34.70 -0.11
N SER A 13 -13.10 34.04 -0.97
CA SER A 13 -13.60 33.03 -1.93
C SER A 13 -13.30 31.57 -1.55
N LEU A 14 -12.70 31.28 -0.39
CA LEU A 14 -12.33 29.90 -0.05
C LEU A 14 -13.02 29.31 1.19
N LEU A 15 -13.98 30.02 1.81
CA LEU A 15 -14.55 29.59 3.11
C LEU A 15 -16.07 29.68 3.24
N ILE A 16 -16.80 30.00 2.16
CA ILE A 16 -18.27 30.10 2.19
C ILE A 16 -18.83 29.41 0.94
N SER A 17 -18.72 28.10 0.92
CA SER A 17 -19.68 27.20 0.26
C SER A 17 -19.93 26.01 1.19
N LEU A 18 -20.33 26.39 2.40
CA LEU A 18 -20.96 25.56 3.41
C LEU A 18 -22.44 25.36 3.00
N PHE A 19 -22.97 24.18 3.33
CA PHE A 19 -24.39 23.79 3.39
C PHE A 19 -25.12 23.33 2.13
N MET A 20 -25.32 22.01 2.04
CA MET A 20 -26.58 21.26 1.89
C MET A 20 -26.16 19.77 1.94
N LEU A 21 -26.55 18.87 2.86
CA LEU A 21 -27.82 18.64 3.55
C LEU A 21 -27.58 17.81 4.82
N ASN A 22 -28.47 18.02 5.80
CA ASN A 22 -28.75 17.17 6.95
C ASN A 22 -28.80 15.67 6.62
N SER A 23 -28.20 14.86 7.48
CA SER A 23 -28.85 13.64 8.00
C SER A 23 -28.25 13.33 9.37
N ASN A 24 -29.11 13.42 10.39
CA ASN A 24 -28.89 12.73 11.66
C ASN A 24 -28.96 11.24 11.38
N ASP A 25 -27.94 10.47 11.78
CA ASP A 25 -28.10 9.07 12.14
C ASP A 25 -27.18 8.75 13.32
N GLU A 26 -27.78 8.13 14.34
CA GLU A 26 -27.11 7.58 15.51
C GLU A 26 -26.14 6.48 15.05
N ILE A 27 -24.83 6.72 15.21
CA ILE A 27 -23.83 5.67 15.09
C ILE A 27 -23.83 4.89 16.41
N MET A 28 -24.51 3.76 16.40
CA MET A 28 -24.26 2.65 17.31
C MET A 28 -22.82 2.19 17.08
N ALA A 29 -21.97 2.33 18.09
CA ALA A 29 -20.66 1.71 18.14
C ALA A 29 -20.86 0.18 18.17
N SER A 30 -20.80 -0.46 17.00
CA SER A 30 -20.54 -1.90 16.92
C SER A 30 -19.05 -2.10 17.12
N ASP A 31 -18.69 -2.80 18.21
CA ASP A 31 -17.42 -3.51 18.33
C ASP A 31 -17.20 -4.31 17.04
N SER A 32 -16.38 -3.79 16.12
CA SER A 32 -15.91 -4.58 14.99
C SER A 32 -14.69 -5.34 15.48
N ASP A 33 -14.92 -6.64 15.64
CA ASP A 33 -13.90 -7.64 15.82
C ASP A 33 -12.77 -7.41 14.82
N ASN A 34 -11.56 -7.61 15.32
CA ASN A 34 -10.29 -7.54 14.62
C ASN A 34 -10.27 -8.66 13.55
N GLU A 35 -11.00 -8.49 12.45
CA GLU A 35 -11.04 -9.44 11.34
C GLU A 35 -9.61 -9.57 10.81
N GLU A 36 -9.05 -10.78 10.95
CA GLU A 36 -7.70 -11.06 10.47
C GLU A 36 -7.63 -10.78 8.96
N LYS A 37 -6.84 -9.76 8.59
CA LYS A 37 -6.59 -9.38 7.20
C LYS A 37 -6.14 -10.61 6.40
N HIS A 38 -6.79 -10.86 5.26
CA HIS A 38 -6.47 -12.02 4.41
C HIS A 38 -5.02 -11.92 3.91
N TRP A 39 -4.35 -13.05 3.70
CA TRP A 39 -2.91 -13.09 3.36
C TRP A 39 -2.53 -12.41 2.03
N VAL A 40 -3.51 -12.09 1.18
CA VAL A 40 -3.31 -11.59 -0.19
C VAL A 40 -3.57 -10.09 -0.34
N TYR A 41 -4.02 -9.39 0.71
CA TYR A 41 -4.46 -8.00 0.60
C TYR A 41 -3.40 -7.09 -0.03
N ASP A 42 -2.15 -7.17 0.45
CA ASP A 42 -1.07 -6.31 -0.07
C ASP A 42 -0.82 -6.56 -1.58
N GLU A 43 -0.97 -7.81 -2.02
CA GLU A 43 -0.84 -8.19 -3.44
C GLU A 43 -2.07 -7.80 -4.25
N LEU A 44 -3.26 -7.88 -3.66
CA LEU A 44 -4.52 -7.44 -4.27
C LEU A 44 -4.50 -5.93 -4.53
N ASP A 45 -4.02 -5.12 -3.59
CA ASP A 45 -3.97 -3.67 -3.75
C ASP A 45 -3.02 -3.27 -4.88
N LEU A 46 -1.83 -3.88 -4.92
CA LEU A 46 -0.89 -3.69 -6.01
C LEU A 46 -1.46 -4.15 -7.36
N PHE A 47 -2.14 -5.30 -7.37
CA PHE A 47 -2.79 -5.82 -8.58
C PHE A 47 -3.89 -4.90 -9.09
N LYS A 48 -4.78 -4.43 -8.21
CA LYS A 48 -5.83 -3.44 -8.50
C LYS A 48 -5.25 -2.17 -9.12
N GLN A 49 -4.19 -1.63 -8.52
CA GLN A 49 -3.52 -0.42 -9.03
C GLN A 49 -2.97 -0.63 -10.44
N ARG A 50 -2.32 -1.77 -10.69
CA ARG A 50 -1.74 -2.06 -12.01
C ARG A 50 -2.80 -2.33 -13.06
N ILE A 51 -3.92 -2.94 -12.72
CA ILE A 51 -4.97 -3.30 -13.69
C ILE A 51 -6.00 -2.18 -13.92
N ALA A 52 -6.06 -1.18 -13.02
CA ALA A 52 -7.00 -0.06 -13.11
C ALA A 52 -7.06 0.62 -14.50
N PRO A 53 -5.93 0.89 -15.20
CA PRO A 53 -5.98 1.57 -16.50
C PRO A 53 -6.70 0.79 -17.61
N ILE A 54 -6.87 -0.53 -17.47
CA ILE A 54 -7.56 -1.36 -18.48
C ILE A 54 -9.01 -1.66 -18.13
N ILE A 55 -9.40 -1.56 -16.85
CA ILE A 55 -10.78 -1.76 -16.40
C ILE A 55 -11.54 -0.45 -16.21
N ALA A 56 -10.89 0.70 -16.34
CA ALA A 56 -11.56 2.00 -16.31
C ALA A 56 -12.63 2.10 -17.43
N LYS A 57 -13.70 2.82 -17.14
CA LYS A 57 -14.85 3.00 -18.04
C LYS A 57 -14.47 3.65 -19.37
N ASP A 58 -13.45 4.49 -19.35
CA ASP A 58 -12.87 5.18 -20.50
C ASP A 58 -11.56 4.54 -21.01
N ALA A 59 -11.19 3.36 -20.49
CA ALA A 59 -10.01 2.64 -20.95
C ALA A 59 -10.13 2.31 -22.44
N THR A 60 -9.15 2.75 -23.23
CA THR A 60 -9.04 2.50 -24.67
C THR A 60 -8.38 1.15 -25.00
N TYR A 61 -8.08 0.33 -24.00
CA TYR A 61 -7.52 -1.01 -24.22
C TYR A 61 -8.58 -1.92 -24.85
N TYR A 62 -8.37 -2.29 -26.11
CA TYR A 62 -9.27 -3.13 -26.90
C TYR A 62 -9.33 -4.61 -26.47
N THR A 63 -8.60 -5.00 -25.43
CA THR A 63 -8.48 -6.40 -25.00
C THR A 63 -9.67 -6.93 -24.22
N LEU A 64 -10.51 -6.03 -23.66
CA LEU A 64 -11.65 -6.38 -22.82
C LEU A 64 -12.90 -5.60 -23.23
N ASN A 65 -14.03 -6.30 -23.32
CA ASN A 65 -15.34 -5.64 -23.45
C ASN A 65 -15.90 -5.23 -22.07
N GLU A 66 -16.97 -4.44 -22.05
CA GLU A 66 -17.56 -3.92 -20.80
C GLU A 66 -18.05 -5.03 -19.86
N ASP A 67 -18.64 -6.11 -20.39
CA ASP A 67 -19.08 -7.26 -19.57
C ASP A 67 -17.87 -7.94 -18.91
N GLU A 68 -16.73 -8.04 -19.60
CA GLU A 68 -15.49 -8.59 -19.06
C GLU A 68 -14.88 -7.67 -17.99
N LYS A 69 -14.93 -6.34 -18.19
CA LYS A 69 -14.46 -5.37 -17.18
C LYS A 69 -15.30 -5.47 -15.90
N GLU A 70 -16.63 -5.48 -16.02
CA GLU A 70 -17.54 -5.67 -14.88
C GLU A 70 -17.28 -7.00 -14.18
N HIS A 71 -16.98 -8.05 -14.96
CA HIS A 71 -16.64 -9.35 -14.42
C HIS A 71 -15.34 -9.32 -13.59
N ILE A 72 -14.29 -8.62 -14.04
CA ILE A 72 -13.05 -8.40 -13.25
C ILE A 72 -13.38 -7.63 -11.97
N ILE A 73 -14.16 -6.56 -12.07
CA ILE A 73 -14.54 -5.74 -10.91
C ILE A 73 -15.17 -6.59 -9.82
N ASN A 74 -16.10 -7.48 -10.18
CA ASN A 74 -16.83 -8.31 -9.23
C ASN A 74 -15.92 -9.35 -8.54
N ILE A 75 -14.94 -9.92 -9.24
CA ILE A 75 -14.04 -10.92 -8.64
C ILE A 75 -12.94 -10.31 -7.77
N LEU A 76 -12.63 -9.02 -7.92
CA LEU A 76 -11.65 -8.32 -7.08
C LEU A 76 -12.24 -7.88 -5.73
N ASN A 77 -13.47 -8.30 -5.43
CA ASN A 77 -14.11 -8.11 -4.13
C ASN A 77 -13.50 -9.06 -3.08
N GLU A 78 -13.23 -8.53 -1.90
CA GLU A 78 -12.60 -9.25 -0.77
C GLU A 78 -13.39 -10.48 -0.32
N GLN A 79 -14.72 -10.44 -0.46
CA GLN A 79 -15.61 -11.54 -0.10
C GLN A 79 -15.40 -12.79 -0.97
N GLU A 80 -14.80 -12.64 -2.15
CA GLU A 80 -14.60 -13.72 -3.12
C GLU A 80 -13.23 -14.40 -3.00
N LEU A 81 -12.30 -13.86 -2.19
CA LEU A 81 -10.89 -14.24 -2.20
C LEU A 81 -10.64 -15.73 -1.95
N ASN A 82 -11.44 -16.36 -1.08
CA ASN A 82 -11.33 -17.78 -0.75
C ASN A 82 -12.13 -18.70 -1.68
N ASN A 83 -12.99 -18.14 -2.54
CA ASN A 83 -13.84 -18.94 -3.42
C ASN A 83 -13.03 -19.47 -4.62
N PRO A 84 -13.36 -20.68 -5.12
CA PRO A 84 -12.84 -21.17 -6.38
C PRO A 84 -13.10 -20.17 -7.52
N ILE A 85 -12.05 -19.78 -8.22
CA ILE A 85 -12.18 -18.91 -9.39
C ILE A 85 -12.85 -19.68 -10.53
N LYS A 86 -13.87 -19.07 -11.13
CA LYS A 86 -14.51 -19.61 -12.31
C LYS A 86 -13.57 -19.54 -13.51
N SER A 87 -13.58 -20.56 -14.36
CA SER A 87 -12.70 -20.66 -15.52
C SER A 87 -12.86 -19.48 -16.48
N LYS A 88 -14.09 -18.98 -16.65
CA LYS A 88 -14.40 -17.72 -17.36
C LYS A 88 -13.65 -16.53 -16.76
N SER A 89 -13.75 -16.34 -15.44
CA SER A 89 -13.06 -15.26 -14.71
C SER A 89 -11.55 -15.36 -14.88
N TRP A 90 -10.99 -16.56 -14.75
CA TRP A 90 -9.56 -16.79 -14.90
C TRP A 90 -9.06 -16.46 -16.31
N GLY A 91 -9.80 -16.89 -17.33
CA GLY A 91 -9.51 -16.53 -18.72
C GLY A 91 -9.51 -15.02 -18.94
N ILE A 92 -10.50 -14.31 -18.41
CA ILE A 92 -10.61 -12.85 -18.51
C ILE A 92 -9.41 -12.15 -17.82
N LEU A 93 -9.01 -12.59 -16.63
CA LEU A 93 -7.82 -12.03 -15.96
C LEU A 93 -6.54 -12.26 -16.77
N LEU A 94 -6.35 -13.45 -17.34
CA LEU A 94 -5.20 -13.76 -18.18
C LEU A 94 -5.18 -12.91 -19.45
N LYS A 95 -6.34 -12.70 -20.09
CA LYS A 95 -6.49 -11.77 -21.22
C LYS A 95 -6.06 -10.36 -20.85
N ALA A 96 -6.49 -9.91 -19.68
CA ALA A 96 -6.21 -8.59 -19.16
C ALA A 96 -4.70 -8.39 -18.98
N VAL A 97 -4.01 -9.38 -18.39
CA VAL A 97 -2.59 -9.26 -17.97
C VAL A 97 -1.58 -9.62 -19.07
N LEU A 98 -1.81 -10.67 -19.85
CA LEU A 98 -0.78 -11.28 -20.70
C LEU A 98 -0.64 -10.68 -22.11
N LYS A 99 -1.36 -9.59 -22.42
CA LYS A 99 -1.32 -8.87 -23.71
C LYS A 99 -1.29 -9.81 -24.93
N LEU A 100 -2.14 -10.84 -24.92
CA LEU A 100 -2.15 -11.89 -25.94
C LEU A 100 -2.45 -11.31 -27.34
N PRO A 101 -1.96 -11.92 -28.44
CA PRO A 101 -2.28 -11.47 -29.80
C PRO A 101 -3.79 -11.48 -30.05
N GLU A 102 -4.38 -10.33 -30.35
CA GLU A 102 -5.83 -10.13 -30.47
C GLU A 102 -6.51 -11.16 -31.41
N ALA A 103 -5.87 -11.46 -32.54
CA ALA A 103 -6.40 -12.40 -33.54
C ALA A 103 -6.49 -13.86 -33.04
N GLU A 104 -5.72 -14.23 -32.01
CA GLU A 104 -5.63 -15.60 -31.48
C GLU A 104 -6.10 -15.70 -30.02
N GLN A 105 -6.35 -14.56 -29.37
CA GLN A 105 -6.63 -14.47 -27.93
C GLN A 105 -7.73 -15.42 -27.47
N GLU A 106 -8.89 -15.43 -28.12
CA GLU A 106 -10.00 -16.34 -27.79
C GLU A 106 -9.64 -17.82 -27.98
N MET A 107 -8.93 -18.14 -29.06
CA MET A 107 -8.50 -19.51 -29.33
C MET A 107 -7.54 -19.99 -28.24
N LEU A 108 -6.58 -19.15 -27.86
CA LEU A 108 -5.57 -19.46 -26.86
C LEU A 108 -6.19 -19.64 -25.47
N ILE A 109 -7.10 -18.76 -25.06
CA ILE A 109 -7.83 -18.89 -23.79
C ILE A 109 -8.71 -20.14 -23.78
N ASN A 110 -9.41 -20.43 -24.89
CA ASN A 110 -10.18 -21.66 -24.99
C ASN A 110 -9.30 -22.90 -24.87
N MET A 111 -8.12 -22.91 -25.48
CA MET A 111 -7.22 -24.06 -25.47
C MET A 111 -6.55 -24.28 -24.11
N TYR A 112 -6.02 -23.21 -23.51
CA TYR A 112 -5.17 -23.29 -22.33
C TYR A 112 -5.88 -22.96 -21.02
N VAL A 113 -7.14 -22.54 -21.04
CA VAL A 113 -7.95 -22.30 -19.83
C VAL A 113 -9.20 -23.16 -19.85
N HIS A 114 -10.11 -22.91 -20.79
CA HIS A 114 -11.40 -23.59 -20.80
C HIS A 114 -11.29 -25.08 -21.12
N GLY A 115 -10.41 -25.45 -22.05
CA GLY A 115 -10.14 -26.84 -22.43
C GLY A 115 -9.47 -27.68 -21.33
N LEU A 116 -8.87 -27.02 -20.33
CA LEU A 116 -8.27 -27.68 -19.16
C LEU A 116 -9.19 -27.64 -17.92
N SER A 117 -10.29 -26.91 -17.97
CA SER A 117 -11.19 -26.75 -16.83
C SER A 117 -12.06 -28.00 -16.61
N THR A 118 -12.43 -28.25 -15.36
CA THR A 118 -13.38 -29.32 -14.99
C THR A 118 -14.67 -28.68 -14.51
N GLY A 119 -15.64 -28.57 -15.42
CA GLY A 119 -16.87 -27.80 -15.19
C GLY A 119 -16.63 -26.31 -15.37
N ASP A 120 -17.10 -25.50 -14.43
CA ASP A 120 -16.94 -24.04 -14.42
C ASP A 120 -15.72 -23.58 -13.62
N GLU A 121 -14.91 -24.50 -13.09
CA GLU A 121 -13.74 -24.23 -12.26
C GLU A 121 -12.50 -24.93 -12.82
N ILE A 122 -11.32 -24.45 -12.43
CA ILE A 122 -10.04 -24.98 -12.89
C ILE A 122 -9.23 -25.53 -11.73
N LEU A 123 -8.59 -26.69 -11.94
CA LEU A 123 -7.64 -27.22 -10.98
C LEU A 123 -6.36 -26.37 -11.01
N ARG A 124 -5.70 -26.29 -9.86
CA ARG A 124 -4.52 -25.45 -9.69
C ARG A 124 -3.37 -25.82 -10.64
N GLU A 125 -3.11 -27.11 -10.85
CA GLU A 125 -2.08 -27.56 -11.80
C GLU A 125 -2.39 -27.16 -13.26
N ASP A 126 -3.67 -27.21 -13.63
CA ASP A 126 -4.12 -26.89 -14.98
C ASP A 126 -4.11 -25.38 -15.22
N ALA A 127 -4.47 -24.58 -14.21
CA ALA A 127 -4.40 -23.14 -14.28
C ALA A 127 -2.96 -22.64 -14.45
N VAL A 128 -2.02 -23.17 -13.66
CA VAL A 128 -0.60 -22.83 -13.75
C VAL A 128 -0.01 -23.29 -15.09
N GLY A 129 -0.32 -24.53 -15.51
CA GLY A 129 0.11 -25.05 -16.80
C GLY A 129 -0.38 -24.21 -17.97
N GLY A 130 -1.66 -23.87 -17.98
CA GLY A 130 -2.28 -23.01 -18.98
C GLY A 130 -1.69 -21.60 -19.02
N MET A 131 -1.55 -20.97 -17.85
CA MET A 131 -0.93 -19.65 -17.70
C MET A 131 0.49 -19.60 -18.25
N LEU A 132 1.32 -20.60 -17.95
CA LEU A 132 2.69 -20.66 -18.48
C LEU A 132 2.74 -20.84 -19.98
N LYS A 133 1.82 -21.62 -20.57
CA LYS A 133 1.72 -21.75 -22.03
C LYS A 133 1.38 -20.40 -22.66
N LEU A 134 0.45 -19.66 -22.08
CA LEU A 134 0.09 -18.31 -22.54
C LEU A 134 1.25 -17.32 -22.39
N LEU A 135 1.94 -17.34 -21.24
CA LEU A 135 3.14 -16.51 -21.01
C LEU A 135 4.25 -16.76 -22.03
N SER A 136 4.42 -18.01 -22.47
CA SER A 136 5.46 -18.37 -23.44
C SER A 136 5.27 -17.78 -24.83
N ILE A 137 4.11 -17.19 -25.11
CA ILE A 137 3.82 -16.55 -26.40
C ILE A 137 4.48 -15.18 -26.49
N ASN A 138 4.49 -14.42 -25.39
CA ASN A 138 4.90 -13.01 -25.39
C ASN A 138 6.12 -12.71 -24.50
N TYR A 139 6.33 -13.48 -23.44
CA TYR A 139 7.24 -13.10 -22.35
C TYR A 139 8.28 -14.17 -22.03
N TYR A 140 7.97 -15.45 -22.27
CA TYR A 140 8.78 -16.56 -21.77
C TYR A 140 9.30 -17.50 -22.87
N ASP A 141 10.50 -17.22 -23.40
CA ASP A 141 11.20 -18.10 -24.34
C ASP A 141 11.81 -19.36 -23.68
N GLY A 142 11.68 -19.50 -22.36
CA GLY A 142 12.47 -20.42 -21.51
C GLY A 142 12.02 -21.89 -21.46
N LEU A 143 10.98 -22.31 -22.20
CA LEU A 143 10.47 -23.69 -22.15
C LEU A 143 11.47 -24.77 -22.63
N GLY A 144 12.66 -24.40 -23.13
CA GLY A 144 13.71 -25.30 -23.61
C GLY A 144 14.89 -25.57 -22.65
N GLY A 145 14.88 -25.05 -21.41
CA GLY A 145 16.02 -25.08 -20.51
C GLY A 145 16.13 -26.33 -19.63
N ASN A 146 17.20 -27.12 -19.81
CA ASN A 146 17.60 -28.28 -18.99
C ASN A 146 18.12 -27.91 -17.58
N SER A 147 17.67 -26.81 -16.98
CA SER A 147 18.20 -26.29 -15.71
C SER A 147 17.39 -26.79 -14.50
N LYS A 148 18.06 -27.62 -13.69
CA LYS A 148 17.74 -27.92 -12.28
C LYS A 148 16.40 -28.60 -11.95
N ARG A 149 16.01 -29.62 -12.73
CA ARG A 149 14.85 -30.48 -12.40
C ARG A 149 14.85 -31.21 -11.03
N LYS A 150 15.93 -31.07 -10.24
CA LYS A 150 16.21 -31.93 -9.07
C LYS A 150 16.03 -31.23 -7.73
N GLU A 151 15.72 -29.94 -7.70
CA GLU A 151 15.59 -29.20 -6.43
C GLU A 151 14.14 -29.16 -5.92
N ILE A 152 13.11 -29.13 -6.79
CA ILE A 152 11.71 -28.91 -6.35
C ILE A 152 11.07 -30.09 -5.63
N VAL A 153 11.36 -31.34 -6.00
CA VAL A 153 10.83 -32.53 -5.30
C VAL A 153 11.25 -32.55 -3.81
N ASN A 154 12.35 -31.89 -3.47
CA ASN A 154 12.80 -31.77 -2.08
C ASN A 154 12.09 -30.64 -1.30
N VAL A 155 11.34 -29.78 -1.98
CA VAL A 155 10.67 -28.59 -1.41
C VAL A 155 9.15 -28.76 -1.41
N LEU A 156 8.54 -29.15 -2.54
CA LEU A 156 7.12 -29.41 -2.68
C LEU A 156 6.82 -30.88 -2.41
N LYS A 157 6.19 -31.15 -1.26
CA LYS A 157 5.98 -32.51 -0.75
C LYS A 157 4.96 -33.32 -1.54
N ASP A 158 4.13 -32.66 -2.33
CA ASP A 158 3.05 -33.22 -3.14
C ASP A 158 3.32 -33.08 -4.65
N GLN A 159 4.58 -32.85 -5.05
CA GLN A 159 4.95 -32.75 -6.46
C GLN A 159 4.57 -34.01 -7.26
N GLU A 160 4.68 -35.18 -6.64
CA GLU A 160 4.31 -36.47 -7.23
C GLU A 160 2.82 -36.62 -7.55
N GLU A 161 1.96 -35.75 -6.99
CA GLU A 161 0.53 -35.71 -7.31
C GLU A 161 0.23 -34.88 -8.58
N VAL A 162 1.18 -34.06 -9.04
CA VAL A 162 1.04 -33.30 -10.29
C VAL A 162 0.99 -34.28 -11.47
N SER A 163 0.05 -34.06 -12.39
CA SER A 163 -0.05 -34.90 -13.58
C SER A 163 1.19 -34.78 -14.46
N GLU A 164 1.56 -35.86 -15.15
CA GLU A 164 2.73 -35.88 -16.05
C GLU A 164 2.70 -34.76 -17.10
N LYS A 165 1.50 -34.31 -17.50
CA LYS A 165 1.32 -33.22 -18.47
C LYS A 165 1.72 -31.86 -17.90
N GLN A 166 1.45 -31.62 -16.62
CA GLN A 166 1.66 -30.33 -15.97
C GLN A 166 2.94 -30.29 -15.12
N ASP A 167 3.52 -31.44 -14.77
CA ASP A 167 4.69 -31.58 -13.88
C ASP A 167 5.81 -30.57 -14.19
N SER A 168 6.30 -30.59 -15.44
CA SER A 168 7.37 -29.67 -15.86
C SER A 168 6.96 -28.19 -15.89
N LEU A 169 5.67 -27.88 -16.06
CA LEU A 169 5.19 -26.50 -16.09
C LEU A 169 5.07 -25.97 -14.67
N VAL A 170 4.48 -26.74 -13.74
CA VAL A 170 4.45 -26.40 -12.32
C VAL A 170 5.86 -26.17 -11.79
N GLU A 171 6.80 -27.03 -12.20
CA GLU A 171 8.20 -26.89 -11.83
C GLU A 171 8.82 -25.57 -12.30
N ILE A 172 8.56 -25.18 -13.55
CA ILE A 172 9.00 -23.89 -14.10
C ILE A 172 8.33 -22.74 -13.33
N ALA A 173 7.02 -22.79 -13.12
CA ALA A 173 6.29 -21.73 -12.42
C ALA A 173 6.84 -21.50 -11.01
N TYR A 174 7.15 -22.57 -10.28
CA TYR A 174 7.72 -22.45 -8.94
C TYR A 174 9.12 -21.81 -8.97
N ASN A 175 10.02 -22.31 -9.83
CA ASN A 175 11.38 -21.78 -9.95
C ASN A 175 11.40 -20.31 -10.41
N GLU A 176 10.45 -19.93 -11.24
CA GLU A 176 10.32 -18.57 -11.75
C GLU A 176 9.56 -17.65 -10.78
N GLY A 177 9.02 -18.16 -9.68
CA GLY A 177 8.26 -17.37 -8.69
C GLY A 177 6.87 -16.97 -9.18
N PHE A 178 6.25 -17.74 -10.07
CA PHE A 178 4.91 -17.48 -10.62
C PHE A 178 3.77 -18.18 -9.88
N VAL A 179 4.08 -19.02 -8.89
CA VAL A 179 3.07 -19.56 -7.97
C VAL A 179 2.67 -18.49 -6.95
N ASP A 180 1.51 -18.63 -6.30
CA ASP A 180 1.10 -17.69 -5.25
C ASP A 180 1.95 -17.80 -3.99
N SER A 181 1.95 -16.73 -3.20
CA SER A 181 2.73 -16.59 -1.97
C SER A 181 2.36 -17.56 -0.85
N ASN A 182 1.21 -18.24 -0.94
CA ASN A 182 0.82 -19.28 0.01
C ASN A 182 1.45 -20.65 -0.34
N THR A 183 2.12 -20.78 -1.49
CA THR A 183 2.83 -22.00 -1.93
C THR A 183 4.17 -22.15 -1.20
N LYS A 184 4.16 -22.75 -0.01
CA LYS A 184 5.39 -22.97 0.78
C LYS A 184 6.00 -24.35 0.55
N ASN A 185 5.33 -25.39 1.08
CA ASN A 185 5.81 -26.78 1.05
C ASN A 185 4.85 -27.73 0.31
N TYR A 186 3.72 -27.22 -0.15
CA TYR A 186 2.67 -27.97 -0.83
C TYR A 186 2.15 -27.12 -1.99
N PHE A 187 2.08 -27.71 -3.17
CA PHE A 187 1.51 -27.08 -4.35
C PHE A 187 0.00 -27.26 -4.42
N ARG A 188 -0.56 -28.34 -3.89
CA ARG A 188 -1.99 -28.69 -3.91
C ARG A 188 -2.55 -28.82 -5.34
N PRO A 189 -1.99 -29.71 -6.20
CA PRO A 189 -2.31 -29.73 -7.63
C PRO A 189 -3.78 -30.01 -7.94
N LYS A 190 -4.47 -30.76 -7.07
CA LYS A 190 -5.87 -31.18 -7.25
C LYS A 190 -6.88 -30.24 -6.60
N ASP A 191 -6.42 -29.20 -5.91
CA ASP A 191 -7.31 -28.18 -5.38
C ASP A 191 -7.84 -27.29 -6.51
N LYS A 192 -9.01 -26.70 -6.28
CA LYS A 192 -9.52 -25.63 -7.14
C LYS A 192 -8.70 -24.37 -6.90
N LEU A 193 -8.29 -23.70 -7.98
CA LEU A 193 -7.62 -22.40 -7.88
C LEU A 193 -8.57 -21.40 -7.22
N THR A 194 -8.15 -20.70 -6.17
CA THR A 194 -8.96 -19.63 -5.56
C THR A 194 -8.72 -18.28 -6.24
N VAL A 195 -9.62 -17.33 -6.00
CA VAL A 195 -9.46 -15.95 -6.48
C VAL A 195 -8.18 -15.30 -5.93
N ALA A 196 -7.89 -15.46 -4.64
CA ALA A 196 -6.66 -14.96 -4.01
C ALA A 196 -5.39 -15.54 -4.66
N GLU A 197 -5.38 -16.85 -4.91
CA GLU A 197 -4.25 -17.51 -5.56
C GLU A 197 -4.05 -16.99 -7.00
N ALA A 198 -5.15 -16.82 -7.75
CA ALA A 198 -5.11 -16.26 -9.11
C ALA A 198 -4.51 -14.83 -9.13
N ILE A 199 -4.96 -13.96 -8.21
CA ILE A 199 -4.45 -12.59 -8.06
C ILE A 199 -2.96 -12.61 -7.73
N SER A 200 -2.57 -13.41 -6.76
CA SER A 200 -1.17 -13.55 -6.32
C SER A 200 -0.24 -13.97 -7.46
N MET A 201 -0.63 -15.02 -8.21
CA MET A 201 0.12 -15.50 -9.37
C MET A 201 0.29 -14.41 -10.44
N LEU A 202 -0.79 -13.70 -10.78
CA LEU A 202 -0.74 -12.65 -11.80
C LEU A 202 0.03 -11.41 -11.32
N ASN A 203 -0.09 -11.02 -10.06
CA ASN A 203 0.71 -9.95 -9.48
C ASN A 203 2.21 -10.26 -9.59
N ASN A 204 2.63 -11.47 -9.26
CA ASN A 204 4.02 -11.92 -9.40
C ASN A 204 4.52 -11.83 -10.85
N ILE A 205 3.67 -12.19 -11.83
CA ILE A 205 3.98 -12.04 -13.26
C ILE A 205 4.13 -10.58 -13.65
N MET A 206 3.17 -9.73 -13.25
CA MET A 206 3.19 -8.30 -13.57
C MET A 206 4.41 -7.61 -13.00
N ILE A 207 4.82 -7.95 -11.77
CA ILE A 207 6.04 -7.44 -11.14
C ILE A 207 7.28 -7.92 -11.91
N LYS A 208 7.38 -9.23 -12.20
CA LYS A 208 8.59 -9.80 -12.82
C LYS A 208 8.85 -9.26 -14.22
N TYR A 209 7.81 -9.12 -15.03
CA TYR A 209 7.92 -8.63 -16.40
C TYR A 209 7.66 -7.13 -16.53
N ASP A 210 7.50 -6.43 -15.41
CA ASP A 210 7.14 -5.01 -15.34
C ASP A 210 5.98 -4.66 -16.29
N ILE A 211 4.92 -5.46 -16.22
CA ILE A 211 3.73 -5.23 -17.03
C ILE A 211 3.03 -3.99 -16.47
N THR A 212 3.16 -2.89 -17.20
CA THR A 212 2.47 -1.63 -16.95
C THR A 212 1.56 -1.27 -18.13
N TYR A 213 0.65 -0.33 -17.88
CA TYR A 213 -0.31 0.20 -18.86
C TYR A 213 -0.17 1.73 -18.98
N GLU A 214 1.05 2.22 -18.88
CA GLU A 214 1.41 3.65 -18.80
C GLU A 214 0.97 4.49 -20.02
N ASP A 215 0.63 3.84 -21.13
CA ASP A 215 0.25 4.52 -22.38
C ASP A 215 -1.20 5.03 -22.43
N VAL A 216 -2.04 4.83 -21.39
CA VAL A 216 -3.49 5.11 -21.46
C VAL A 216 -3.87 6.53 -21.00
N ILE A 217 -2.97 7.30 -20.40
CA ILE A 217 -3.28 8.67 -19.95
C ILE A 217 -2.89 9.69 -21.03
N MET A 218 -3.57 9.69 -22.19
CA MET A 218 -3.58 10.85 -23.09
C MET A 218 -4.89 10.95 -23.87
N GLU A 219 -5.91 11.57 -23.25
CA GLU A 219 -6.88 12.52 -23.83
C GLU A 219 -8.18 12.60 -22.99
N GLN A 220 -8.06 12.92 -21.70
CA GLN A 220 -9.22 13.46 -20.98
C GLN A 220 -9.31 14.98 -21.24
N ASN A 221 -9.91 15.34 -22.37
CA ASN A 221 -10.48 16.67 -22.56
C ASN A 221 -11.91 16.52 -23.11
N ASN A 222 -12.88 16.81 -22.24
CA ASN A 222 -14.30 17.04 -22.52
C ASN A 222 -15.17 15.79 -22.77
N VAL A 223 -15.54 15.09 -21.69
CA VAL A 223 -16.82 14.36 -21.67
C VAL A 223 -17.68 14.94 -20.57
N THR A 224 -18.74 15.61 -21.02
CA THR A 224 -19.81 16.19 -20.21
C THR A 224 -20.48 15.10 -19.39
N GLU A 225 -20.60 15.35 -18.08
CA GLU A 225 -21.35 14.53 -17.13
C GLU A 225 -22.75 14.21 -17.67
N ASN A 226 -22.97 12.93 -17.99
CA ASN A 226 -24.32 12.39 -18.10
C ASN A 226 -24.51 11.47 -16.89
N ASN A 227 -24.99 12.10 -15.82
CA ASN A 227 -25.55 11.42 -14.66
C ASN A 227 -26.72 10.56 -15.11
N ASN A 228 -26.58 9.24 -14.94
CA ASN A 228 -27.59 8.32 -14.42
C ASN A 228 -27.16 6.89 -14.74
N ASN A 229 -26.53 6.23 -13.78
CA ASN A 229 -26.90 4.89 -13.33
C ASN A 229 -25.82 4.27 -12.43
N ASN A 230 -26.32 3.68 -11.35
CA ASN A 230 -25.89 2.43 -10.72
C ASN A 230 -24.59 2.39 -9.92
N GLY A 231 -24.75 1.93 -8.68
CA GLY A 231 -23.78 1.18 -7.86
C GLY A 231 -22.39 1.77 -7.78
N ALA A 232 -22.04 2.36 -6.63
CA ALA A 232 -20.66 2.73 -6.34
C ALA A 232 -19.75 1.56 -6.72
N THR A 233 -18.98 1.75 -7.78
CA THR A 233 -17.98 0.78 -8.22
C THR A 233 -16.91 0.71 -7.13
N TRP A 234 -16.14 -0.38 -7.06
CA TRP A 234 -15.00 -0.43 -6.12
C TRP A 234 -14.04 0.74 -6.33
N ILE A 235 -13.94 1.27 -7.56
CA ILE A 235 -13.17 2.49 -7.87
C ILE A 235 -13.79 3.70 -7.17
N ASP A 236 -15.11 3.86 -7.17
CA ASP A 236 -15.77 4.95 -6.43
C ASP A 236 -15.57 4.81 -4.92
N ILE A 237 -15.56 3.58 -4.40
CA ILE A 237 -15.27 3.28 -2.99
C ILE A 237 -13.81 3.62 -2.68
N GLU A 238 -12.85 3.17 -3.50
CA GLU A 238 -11.42 3.45 -3.31
C GLU A 238 -11.08 4.93 -3.49
N LEU A 239 -11.69 5.61 -4.46
CA LEU A 239 -11.57 7.05 -4.64
C LEU A 239 -12.11 7.78 -3.42
N LYS A 240 -13.27 7.37 -2.90
CA LYS A 240 -13.84 7.96 -1.67
C LYS A 240 -12.98 7.66 -0.44
N LEU A 241 -12.41 6.46 -0.32
CA LEU A 241 -11.45 6.11 0.74
C LEU A 241 -10.17 6.93 0.61
N PHE A 242 -9.68 7.14 -0.61
CA PHE A 242 -8.54 7.99 -0.90
C PHE A 242 -8.81 9.47 -0.58
N GLU A 243 -9.96 10.01 -1.00
CA GLU A 243 -10.41 11.36 -0.64
C GLU A 243 -10.52 11.53 0.88
N ASN A 244 -11.14 10.57 1.58
CA ASN A 244 -11.21 10.58 3.04
C ASN A 244 -9.83 10.55 3.70
N ARG A 245 -8.87 9.77 3.16
CA ARG A 245 -7.47 9.75 3.63
C ARG A 245 -6.80 11.10 3.43
N LEU A 246 -6.99 11.74 2.28
CA LEU A 246 -6.46 13.07 2.00
C LEU A 246 -7.05 14.12 2.93
N ASP A 247 -8.35 14.07 3.17
CA ASP A 247 -9.06 14.99 4.07
C ASP A 247 -8.63 14.81 5.52
N LYS A 248 -8.54 13.56 6.01
CA LYS A 248 -8.04 13.25 7.37
C LYS A 248 -6.62 13.76 7.54
N LYS A 249 -5.75 13.48 6.56
CA LYS A 249 -4.37 13.98 6.54
C LYS A 249 -4.31 15.51 6.57
N ALA A 250 -5.09 16.18 5.73
CA ALA A 250 -5.15 17.64 5.69
C ALA A 250 -5.62 18.21 7.04
N ALA A 251 -6.63 17.61 7.66
CA ALA A 251 -7.15 17.99 8.95
C ALA A 251 -6.11 17.82 10.08
N LEU A 252 -5.38 16.69 10.11
CA LEU A 252 -4.32 16.43 11.09
C LEU A 252 -3.17 17.43 10.95
N ILE A 253 -2.72 17.72 9.72
CA ILE A 253 -1.67 18.73 9.45
C ILE A 253 -2.13 20.12 9.87
N GLN A 254 -3.38 20.50 9.57
CA GLN A 254 -3.95 21.78 9.98
C GLN A 254 -4.03 21.90 11.51
N LYS A 255 -4.45 20.82 12.20
CA LYS A 255 -4.52 20.75 13.66
C LYS A 255 -3.13 20.91 14.28
N ALA A 256 -2.13 20.14 13.82
CA ALA A 256 -0.75 20.25 14.28
C ALA A 256 -0.18 21.67 14.08
N SER A 257 -0.42 22.27 12.92
CA SER A 257 0.02 23.63 12.59
C SER A 257 -0.59 24.67 13.53
N THR A 258 -1.87 24.51 13.87
CA THR A 258 -2.57 25.40 14.80
C THR A 258 -2.00 25.29 16.22
N MET A 259 -1.69 24.07 16.68
CA MET A 259 -1.16 23.83 18.03
C MET A 259 0.24 24.45 18.24
N VAL A 260 1.08 24.49 17.20
CA VAL A 260 2.38 25.17 17.29
C VAL A 260 2.32 26.68 17.02
N ASN A 261 1.12 27.24 16.85
CA ASN A 261 0.88 28.63 16.47
C ASN A 261 1.67 29.02 15.19
N TYR A 262 1.56 28.19 14.15
CA TYR A 262 2.27 28.40 12.89
C TYR A 262 1.72 29.62 12.14
N GLU A 263 2.55 30.65 11.99
CA GLU A 263 2.35 31.71 11.00
C GLU A 263 3.43 31.58 9.91
N TRP A 264 3.01 31.55 8.63
CA TRP A 264 3.84 31.23 7.44
C TRP A 264 5.08 32.13 7.24
N ASN A 265 5.25 33.19 8.03
CA ASN A 265 6.38 34.13 7.99
C ASN A 265 7.04 34.38 9.36
N SER A 266 6.83 33.50 10.33
CA SER A 266 7.28 33.72 11.70
C SER A 266 8.61 33.05 12.00
N ARG A 267 9.49 33.76 12.72
CA ARG A 267 10.70 33.20 13.35
C ARG A 267 10.36 32.17 14.46
N SER A 268 9.07 31.94 14.73
CA SER A 268 8.62 31.06 15.81
C SER A 268 8.90 29.58 15.50
N LEU A 269 9.05 29.19 14.23
CA LEU A 269 9.36 27.80 13.86
C LEU A 269 10.75 27.35 14.33
N ASP A 270 11.69 28.28 14.48
CA ASP A 270 13.05 27.99 14.97
C ASP A 270 13.11 27.97 16.51
N GLU A 271 12.01 28.34 17.19
CA GLU A 271 11.95 28.29 18.65
C GLU A 271 11.85 26.84 19.15
N PRO A 272 12.50 26.52 20.27
CA PRO A 272 12.28 25.26 20.98
C PRO A 272 10.79 25.02 21.27
N ILE A 273 10.33 23.79 21.01
CA ILE A 273 8.99 23.35 21.42
C ILE A 273 9.01 22.96 22.90
N ASP A 274 8.06 23.46 23.67
CA ASP A 274 7.92 23.03 25.06
C ASP A 274 7.34 21.61 25.14
N ILE A 275 7.69 20.90 26.21
CA ILE A 275 7.34 19.49 26.39
C ILE A 275 5.82 19.28 26.45
N LYS A 276 5.07 20.27 26.93
CA LYS A 276 3.62 20.18 27.03
C LYS A 276 3.00 20.18 25.63
N THR A 277 3.36 21.15 24.80
CA THR A 277 2.89 21.19 23.40
C THR A 277 3.36 19.97 22.61
N TRP A 278 4.58 19.47 22.82
CA TRP A 278 5.05 18.24 22.17
C TRP A 278 4.22 17.01 22.56
N ALA A 279 3.92 16.83 23.85
CA ALA A 279 3.10 15.72 24.33
C ALA A 279 1.66 15.81 23.81
N GLU A 280 1.07 17.00 23.80
CA GLU A 280 -0.28 17.23 23.26
C GLU A 280 -0.35 16.94 21.75
N LEU A 281 0.68 17.33 20.99
CA LEU A 281 0.79 17.02 19.57
C LEU A 281 0.84 15.50 19.34
N LEU A 282 1.70 14.79 20.07
CA LEU A 282 1.83 13.34 19.93
C LEU A 282 0.52 12.61 20.30
N SER A 283 -0.10 12.97 21.43
CA SER A 283 -1.40 12.41 21.82
C SER A 283 -2.47 12.66 20.75
N THR A 284 -2.50 13.87 20.19
CA THR A 284 -3.47 14.26 19.19
C THR A 284 -3.28 13.54 17.85
N ILE A 285 -2.05 13.51 17.33
CA ILE A 285 -1.76 12.96 16.00
C ILE A 285 -1.73 11.44 16.00
N LEU A 286 -1.31 10.83 17.10
CA LEU A 286 -1.33 9.39 17.26
C LEU A 286 -2.66 8.88 17.82
N GLU A 287 -3.64 9.74 18.07
CA GLU A 287 -4.94 9.37 18.66
C GLU A 287 -4.79 8.50 19.93
N LEU A 288 -3.83 8.86 20.78
CA LEU A 288 -3.49 8.10 22.00
C LEU A 288 -4.25 8.63 23.21
N ASP A 289 -5.03 7.75 23.84
CA ASP A 289 -5.76 8.01 25.08
C ASP A 289 -5.00 7.57 26.35
N ASP A 290 -3.91 6.81 26.22
CA ASP A 290 -3.09 6.36 27.36
C ASP A 290 -2.19 7.50 27.87
N GLU A 291 -2.73 8.31 28.79
CA GLU A 291 -2.01 9.40 29.45
C GLU A 291 -0.73 8.93 30.17
N ASN A 292 -0.70 7.69 30.68
CA ASN A 292 0.49 7.17 31.37
C ASN A 292 1.61 6.87 30.38
N ALA A 293 1.27 6.28 29.23
CA ALA A 293 2.22 6.07 28.15
C ALA A 293 2.76 7.41 27.62
N ILE A 294 1.88 8.36 27.31
CA ILE A 294 2.28 9.70 26.86
C ILE A 294 3.22 10.32 27.88
N LYS A 295 2.85 10.31 29.17
CA LYS A 295 3.69 10.87 30.23
C LYS A 295 5.02 10.16 30.41
N GLY A 296 5.02 8.83 30.35
CA GLY A 296 6.20 7.99 30.45
C GLY A 296 7.22 8.25 29.33
N TYR A 297 6.75 8.50 28.12
CA TYR A 297 7.58 8.68 26.93
C TYR A 297 7.74 10.13 26.48
N THR A 298 7.23 11.10 27.24
CA THR A 298 7.46 12.53 27.03
C THR A 298 7.99 13.18 28.31
N TYR A 299 7.10 13.62 29.20
CA TYR A 299 7.43 14.38 30.41
C TYR A 299 8.48 13.71 31.30
N ASN A 300 8.40 12.40 31.50
CA ASN A 300 9.31 11.69 32.40
C ASN A 300 10.73 11.51 31.82
N LEU A 301 10.94 11.79 30.53
CA LEU A 301 12.24 11.66 29.88
C LEU A 301 13.06 12.96 29.89
N VAL A 302 12.46 14.09 30.25
CA VAL A 302 13.11 15.40 30.26
C VAL A 302 13.11 16.01 31.66
N SER A 303 14.19 16.71 32.01
CA SER A 303 14.29 17.47 33.27
C SER A 303 13.83 18.92 33.13
N ASP A 304 13.77 19.43 31.90
CA ASP A 304 13.50 20.82 31.58
C ASP A 304 12.15 20.98 30.87
N ASN A 305 11.73 22.24 30.66
CA ASN A 305 10.48 22.56 29.96
C ASN A 305 10.54 22.29 28.43
N TYR A 306 11.71 21.97 27.89
CA TYR A 306 11.94 21.76 26.45
C TYR A 306 12.52 20.37 26.20
N VAL A 307 12.25 19.84 25.00
CA VAL A 307 12.65 18.47 24.65
C VAL A 307 13.87 18.47 23.72
N PRO A 308 14.98 17.80 24.11
CA PRO A 308 16.08 17.52 23.19
C PRO A 308 15.66 16.60 22.06
N ARG A 309 16.26 16.76 20.87
CA ARG A 309 15.90 16.02 19.66
C ARG A 309 15.98 14.50 19.84
N ASP A 310 17.05 14.00 20.44
CA ASP A 310 17.21 12.55 20.64
C ASP A 310 16.14 11.94 21.55
N ILE A 311 15.78 12.62 22.63
CA ILE A 311 14.72 12.21 23.56
C ILE A 311 13.36 12.28 22.87
N ALA A 312 13.08 13.33 22.10
CA ALA A 312 11.83 13.46 21.36
C ALA A 312 11.61 12.30 20.39
N ILE A 313 12.65 11.93 19.62
CA ILE A 313 12.61 10.81 18.69
C ILE A 313 12.41 9.49 19.44
N ALA A 314 13.17 9.24 20.50
CA ALA A 314 13.04 8.01 21.28
C ALA A 314 11.64 7.85 21.88
N GLY A 315 11.07 8.92 22.42
CA GLY A 315 9.71 8.96 22.95
C GLY A 315 8.66 8.71 21.88
N MET A 316 8.74 9.42 20.76
CA MET A 316 7.82 9.26 19.62
C MET A 316 7.82 7.83 19.09
N VAL A 317 8.99 7.22 18.85
CA VAL A 317 9.08 5.84 18.34
C VAL A 317 8.45 4.85 19.32
N LYS A 318 8.62 5.04 20.64
CA LYS A 318 7.97 4.18 21.64
C LYS A 318 6.46 4.34 21.66
N LEU A 319 5.95 5.55 21.45
CA LEU A 319 4.51 5.78 21.32
C LEU A 319 3.95 5.18 20.02
N LEU A 320 4.71 5.21 18.92
CA LEU A 320 4.34 4.50 17.69
C LEU A 320 4.23 2.98 17.92
N TYR A 321 5.09 2.38 18.76
CA TYR A 321 4.95 0.97 19.15
C TYR A 321 3.67 0.70 19.92
N ILE A 322 3.33 1.56 20.88
CA ILE A 322 2.13 1.39 21.70
C ILE A 322 0.88 1.50 20.83
N ASN A 323 0.90 2.42 19.87
CA ASN A 323 -0.17 2.59 18.90
C ASN A 323 -0.18 1.56 17.77
N LYS A 324 0.72 0.56 17.81
CA LYS A 324 0.87 -0.48 16.78
C LYS A 324 1.13 0.06 15.36
N MET A 325 1.57 1.31 15.23
CA MET A 325 2.01 1.90 13.96
C MET A 325 3.43 1.42 13.58
N LEU A 326 4.17 0.85 14.53
CA LEU A 326 5.51 0.33 14.31
C LEU A 326 5.70 -0.93 15.17
N ASP A 327 6.41 -1.92 14.64
CA ASP A 327 6.72 -3.13 15.40
C ASP A 327 7.62 -2.81 16.59
N GLY A 328 7.20 -3.19 17.79
CA GLY A 328 7.95 -3.01 19.03
C GLY A 328 9.22 -3.85 19.08
N ARG A 329 10.33 -3.33 18.53
CA ARG A 329 11.63 -4.01 18.47
C ARG A 329 12.81 -3.08 18.74
N ASP A 330 14.00 -3.67 18.85
CA ASP A 330 15.25 -2.94 18.77
C ASP A 330 15.80 -2.93 17.35
N ALA A 331 16.66 -1.94 17.08
CA ALA A 331 17.31 -1.79 15.79
C ALA A 331 18.24 -2.97 15.53
N THR A 332 18.18 -3.49 14.31
CA THR A 332 19.12 -4.48 13.80
C THR A 332 20.52 -3.88 13.66
N ASN A 333 21.53 -4.74 13.48
CA ASN A 333 22.89 -4.25 13.25
C ASN A 333 23.00 -3.46 11.94
N GLU A 334 22.26 -3.84 10.91
CA GLU A 334 22.21 -3.16 9.62
C GLU A 334 21.65 -1.74 9.77
N GLU A 335 20.55 -1.59 10.50
CA GLU A 335 19.94 -0.29 10.77
C GLU A 335 20.88 0.64 11.57
N ARG A 336 21.59 0.10 12.56
CA ARG A 336 22.58 0.86 13.35
C ARG A 336 23.80 1.26 12.50
N LEU A 337 24.24 0.39 11.59
CA LEU A 337 25.33 0.69 10.67
C LEU A 337 24.91 1.77 9.66
N ALA A 338 23.68 1.70 9.15
CA ALA A 338 23.11 2.72 8.28
C ALA A 338 23.04 4.08 9.00
N LEU A 339 22.61 4.10 10.26
CA LEU A 339 22.60 5.31 11.09
C LEU A 339 24.01 5.90 11.27
N LYS A 340 25.01 5.06 11.56
CA LYS A 340 26.42 5.49 11.73
C LYS A 340 27.03 6.01 10.43
N GLY A 341 26.62 5.48 9.29
CA GLY A 341 26.98 6.00 7.98
C GLY A 341 26.32 7.34 7.68
N ALA A 342 25.13 7.59 8.23
CA ALA A 342 24.35 8.80 7.98
C ALA A 342 24.73 9.97 8.89
N PHE A 343 24.98 9.72 10.19
CA PHE A 343 25.23 10.76 11.19
C PHE A 343 26.54 10.55 11.93
N SER A 344 27.42 11.55 11.84
CA SER A 344 28.74 11.54 12.48
C SER A 344 28.70 11.66 14.01
N ASP A 345 27.59 12.14 14.58
CA ASP A 345 27.42 12.45 16.00
C ASP A 345 26.40 11.54 16.72
N CYS A 346 26.04 10.40 16.12
CA CYS A 346 25.06 9.45 16.69
C CYS A 346 25.54 8.69 17.94
N LEU A 347 26.83 8.77 18.31
CA LEU A 347 27.39 8.06 19.47
C LEU A 347 26.89 8.57 20.83
N TYR A 348 26.28 9.76 20.88
CA TYR A 348 25.87 10.43 22.13
C TYR A 348 24.35 10.57 22.29
N VAL A 349 23.59 9.82 21.48
CA VAL A 349 22.12 9.88 21.50
C VAL A 349 21.58 9.12 22.72
N PHE A 350 20.46 9.58 23.25
CA PHE A 350 19.77 8.96 24.38
C PHE A 350 19.43 7.48 24.15
N ASP A 351 18.95 7.15 22.95
CA ASP A 351 18.56 5.78 22.56
C ASP A 351 18.95 5.53 21.08
N GLU A 352 20.13 4.93 20.86
CA GLU A 352 20.66 4.65 19.51
C GLU A 352 19.73 3.72 18.72
N SER A 353 19.09 2.79 19.41
CA SER A 353 18.17 1.83 18.81
C SER A 353 16.96 2.55 18.20
N LYS A 354 16.30 3.43 18.96
CA LYS A 354 15.12 4.15 18.45
C LYS A 354 15.46 5.17 17.39
N LEU A 355 16.62 5.82 17.48
CA LEU A 355 17.07 6.72 16.42
C LEU A 355 17.39 5.96 15.12
N ALA A 356 18.02 4.79 15.20
CA ALA A 356 18.31 3.95 14.03
C ALA A 356 17.02 3.51 13.34
N ILE A 357 16.01 3.09 14.11
CA ILE A 357 14.69 2.78 13.55
C ILE A 357 14.08 4.01 12.91
N ALA A 358 13.98 5.15 13.60
CA ALA A 358 13.41 6.37 13.04
C ALA A 358 14.11 6.84 11.74
N TYR A 359 15.42 6.61 11.61
CA TYR A 359 16.17 6.90 10.40
C TYR A 359 15.81 5.94 9.24
N ASN A 360 15.83 4.64 9.48
CA ASN A 360 15.51 3.64 8.45
C ASN A 360 14.04 3.72 8.01
N GLU A 361 13.17 4.12 8.92
CA GLU A 361 11.76 4.36 8.63
C GLU A 361 11.52 5.68 7.88
N GLY A 362 12.56 6.48 7.62
CA GLY A 362 12.48 7.74 6.89
C GLY A 362 11.90 8.92 7.69
N LEU A 363 11.64 8.72 8.98
CA LEU A 363 11.07 9.74 9.87
C LEU A 363 12.10 10.84 10.19
N VAL A 364 13.37 10.48 10.32
CA VAL A 364 14.46 11.41 10.65
C VAL A 364 15.41 11.59 9.47
N LYS A 365 15.88 12.82 9.28
CA LYS A 365 16.94 13.16 8.32
C LYS A 365 17.99 14.04 9.01
N GLY A 366 19.24 13.89 8.60
CA GLY A 366 20.34 14.74 9.06
C GLY A 366 20.31 16.11 8.40
N ASN A 367 21.14 17.01 8.90
CA ASN A 367 21.39 18.28 8.23
C ASN A 367 22.36 18.11 7.04
N GLN A 368 22.63 19.19 6.33
CA GLN A 368 23.57 19.22 5.18
C GLN A 368 25.02 18.82 5.53
N TYR A 369 25.35 18.71 6.82
CA TYR A 369 26.67 18.33 7.33
C TYR A 369 26.70 16.90 7.87
N SER A 370 25.67 16.08 7.61
CA SER A 370 25.58 14.71 8.13
C SER A 370 25.69 14.66 9.66
N MET A 371 25.03 15.60 10.33
CA MET A 371 24.87 15.63 11.79
C MET A 371 23.40 15.54 12.17
N PHE A 372 23.13 14.83 13.27
CA PHE A 372 21.82 14.71 13.89
C PHE A 372 21.61 15.74 15.01
N GLU A 373 22.65 16.19 15.70
CA GLU A 373 22.62 17.15 16.80
C GLU A 373 21.72 16.70 17.97
N PRO A 374 22.01 15.55 18.61
CA PRO A 374 21.08 14.89 19.54
C PRO A 374 20.62 15.76 20.70
N LYS A 375 21.53 16.59 21.24
CA LYS A 375 21.28 17.43 22.42
C LYS A 375 20.70 18.80 22.08
N ARG A 376 20.53 19.13 20.79
CA ARG A 376 19.84 20.37 20.41
C ARG A 376 18.37 20.24 20.77
N MET A 377 17.76 21.34 21.20
CA MET A 377 16.31 21.37 21.44
C MET A 377 15.56 21.16 20.13
N LEU A 378 14.51 20.35 20.16
CA LEU A 378 13.60 20.18 19.05
C LEU A 378 12.87 21.50 18.81
N THR A 379 12.91 22.01 17.58
CA THR A 379 12.17 23.23 17.25
C THR A 379 10.72 22.91 16.87
N LYS A 380 9.83 23.91 16.93
CA LYS A 380 8.44 23.76 16.48
C LYS A 380 8.35 23.31 15.01
N GLY A 381 9.21 23.85 14.14
CA GLY A 381 9.28 23.45 12.73
C GLY A 381 9.72 22.00 12.55
N GLU A 382 10.71 21.55 13.32
CA GLU A 382 11.15 20.15 13.30
C GLU A 382 10.07 19.20 13.81
N ALA A 383 9.39 19.56 14.91
CA ALA A 383 8.27 18.79 15.45
C ALA A 383 7.15 18.59 14.41
N LEU A 384 6.78 19.66 13.69
CA LEU A 384 5.80 19.57 12.59
C LEU A 384 6.27 18.63 11.48
N ILE A 385 7.52 18.77 11.01
CA ILE A 385 8.05 17.92 9.94
C ILE A 385 8.10 16.46 10.36
N LEU A 386 8.43 16.16 11.62
CA LEU A 386 8.39 14.79 12.15
C LEU A 386 6.97 14.22 12.12
N LEU A 387 5.98 14.97 12.59
CA LEU A 387 4.58 14.52 12.61
C LEU A 387 4.01 14.39 11.20
N ILE A 388 4.36 15.30 10.29
CA ILE A 388 3.97 15.17 8.87
C ILE A 388 4.51 13.87 8.29
N ARG A 389 5.78 13.50 8.58
CA ARG A 389 6.34 12.23 8.11
C ARG A 389 5.66 11.02 8.74
N VAL A 390 5.26 11.10 10.00
CA VAL A 390 4.48 10.05 10.66
C VAL A 390 3.11 9.89 9.99
N ILE A 391 2.39 10.99 9.75
CA ILE A 391 1.10 10.99 9.06
C ILE A 391 1.28 10.44 7.63
N ASP A 392 2.26 10.94 6.88
CA ASP A 392 2.54 10.51 5.51
C ASP A 392 2.77 9.01 5.42
N LYS A 393 3.53 8.47 6.38
CA LYS A 393 3.91 7.06 6.40
C LYS A 393 2.80 6.15 6.88
N TYR A 394 2.20 6.44 8.04
CA TYR A 394 1.33 5.47 8.70
C TYR A 394 -0.15 5.68 8.40
N GLU A 395 -0.63 6.90 8.12
CA GLU A 395 -2.04 7.10 7.71
C GLU A 395 -2.31 6.68 6.25
N THR A 396 -1.26 6.39 5.47
CA THR A 396 -1.41 5.77 4.15
C THR A 396 -1.40 4.24 4.21
N GLU A 397 -0.89 3.65 5.30
CA GLU A 397 -0.65 2.21 5.47
C GLU A 397 -1.65 1.52 6.43
N VAL A 398 -2.41 2.25 7.28
CA VAL A 398 -3.46 1.65 8.12
C VAL A 398 -4.69 1.28 7.27
N GLN A 399 -4.69 0.06 6.74
CA GLN A 399 -5.86 -0.76 6.42
C GLN A 399 -5.56 -2.22 6.77
#